data_AF-A0AAV0D5J3-F1
#
_entry.id   AF-A0AAV0D5J3-F1
#
_cell.length_a   1.000
_cell.length_b   1.000
_cell.length_c   1.000
_cell.angle_alpha   90.00
_cell.angle_beta   90.00
_cell.angle_gamma   90.00
#
_symmetry.space_group_name_H-M   'P 1'
#
loop_
_entity.id
_entity.type
_entity.pdbx_description
1 polymer ?
#
loop_
_entity_poly.entity_id
_entity_poly.type
_entity_poly.pdbx_seq_one_letter_code
_entity_poly.pdbx_strand_id
1 'polypeptide(L)'
;MNTGFWGKIPVDDRADLMDEITTNFKIDFEDPDIKEYINGLYNGRYREFKAELSKYYKSCETHAKALTLPPPEMVDRDKTEWEWLCNHFNSEKFKNASSANTTNRSNKKNNHRTGSRPLSYIVEDMIADGSKFPEVAAFEVTYAGKDKRWINEATKEQHEKMVVKTNEYLAEKAKEYHLPEDTPLEEIPVDDPDIGLEIMTLVLGTNSGRRIRGLRDSGATTKKVQILEKELEVERAARKAADAARIETEQRMQSTLKNVGQKFNSTLQSWHQSLMQVGVVIPPFTPFSLEDEEEDEADTLLDD
;
A
#
# COMPACT_ATOMS: atom_id res chain seq x y z
N MET A 1 -0.63 32.39 -18.35
CA MET A 1 -0.81 30.93 -18.17
C MET A 1 -1.60 30.26 -19.31
N ASN A 2 -0.98 30.14 -20.50
CA ASN A 2 -1.60 29.55 -21.71
C ASN A 2 -1.35 28.05 -21.84
N THR A 3 -1.75 27.27 -20.84
CA THR A 3 -1.57 25.81 -20.86
C THR A 3 -2.87 25.08 -20.52
N GLY A 4 -3.02 23.86 -21.02
CA GLY A 4 -4.19 23.03 -20.72
C GLY A 4 -4.12 22.32 -19.36
N PHE A 5 -2.96 22.32 -18.69
CA PHE A 5 -2.70 21.47 -17.53
C PHE A 5 -1.83 22.19 -16.50
N TRP A 6 -2.17 22.06 -15.21
CA TRP A 6 -1.43 22.65 -14.08
C TRP A 6 0.06 22.30 -14.12
N GLY A 7 0.40 21.03 -14.34
CA GLY A 7 1.80 20.58 -14.40
C GLY A 7 2.62 21.13 -15.56
N LYS A 8 1.99 21.83 -16.53
CA LYS A 8 2.68 22.51 -17.63
C LYS A 8 2.91 24.00 -17.37
N ILE A 9 2.37 24.52 -16.28
CA ILE A 9 2.66 25.88 -15.85
C ILE A 9 4.14 25.94 -15.44
N PRO A 10 4.88 27.00 -15.83
CA PRO A 10 6.24 27.23 -15.39
C PRO A 10 6.41 26.99 -13.88
N VAL A 11 7.59 26.51 -13.48
CA VAL A 11 7.86 26.24 -12.06
C VAL A 11 7.83 27.54 -11.26
N ASP A 12 8.37 28.62 -11.84
CA ASP A 12 8.41 29.95 -11.20
C ASP A 12 7.00 30.48 -10.91
N ASP A 13 6.10 30.49 -11.91
CA ASP A 13 4.69 30.87 -11.72
C ASP A 13 3.98 30.02 -10.64
N ARG A 14 4.37 28.74 -10.47
CA ARG A 14 3.81 27.88 -9.43
C ARG A 14 4.43 28.16 -8.06
N ALA A 15 5.71 28.55 -8.02
CA ALA A 15 6.39 28.94 -6.80
C ALA A 15 5.81 30.25 -6.26
N ASP A 16 5.55 31.24 -7.12
CA ASP A 16 4.91 32.50 -6.72
C ASP A 16 3.56 32.27 -6.02
N LEU A 17 2.75 31.35 -6.55
CA LEU A 17 1.48 30.96 -5.93
C LEU A 17 1.67 30.24 -4.59
N MET A 18 2.74 29.47 -4.43
CA MET A 18 3.08 28.83 -3.16
C MET A 18 3.54 29.87 -2.13
N ASP A 19 4.29 30.89 -2.56
CA ASP A 19 4.73 31.97 -1.69
C ASP A 19 3.53 32.83 -1.25
N GLU A 20 2.58 33.11 -2.15
CA GLU A 20 1.37 33.89 -1.83
C GLU A 20 0.53 33.23 -0.73
N ILE A 21 0.36 31.90 -0.75
CA ILE A 21 -0.41 31.21 0.29
C ILE A 21 0.28 31.29 1.66
N THR A 22 1.62 31.37 1.71
CA THR A 22 2.33 31.58 2.99
C THR A 22 2.09 32.95 3.61
N THR A 23 1.64 33.92 2.82
CA THR A 23 1.32 35.27 3.32
C THR A 23 0.14 35.23 4.30
N ASN A 24 -0.83 34.35 4.05
CA ASN A 24 -2.05 34.24 4.86
C ASN A 24 -2.04 33.02 5.80
N PHE A 25 -1.26 31.98 5.47
CA PHE A 25 -1.25 30.72 6.19
C PHE A 25 0.18 30.31 6.57
N LYS A 26 0.38 29.88 7.82
CA LYS A 26 1.64 29.29 8.26
C LYS A 26 1.71 27.85 7.78
N ILE A 27 2.34 27.64 6.63
CA ILE A 27 2.48 26.33 5.99
C ILE A 27 3.95 25.92 6.02
N ASP A 28 4.22 24.71 6.47
CA ASP A 28 5.54 24.11 6.37
C ASP A 28 5.69 23.41 5.01
N PHE A 29 6.45 24.03 4.11
CA PHE A 29 6.73 23.48 2.79
C PHE A 29 7.98 22.59 2.74
N GLU A 30 8.68 22.42 3.87
CA GLU A 30 9.75 21.41 3.99
C GLU A 30 9.16 20.00 4.08
N ASP A 31 7.92 19.88 4.59
CA ASP A 31 7.18 18.61 4.57
C ASP A 31 6.70 18.30 3.13
N PRO A 32 7.20 17.20 2.52
CA PRO A 32 6.84 16.84 1.15
C PRO A 32 5.35 16.48 1.00
N ASP A 33 4.71 15.92 2.04
CA ASP A 33 3.31 15.50 1.99
C ASP A 33 2.40 16.73 1.99
N ILE A 34 2.73 17.75 2.78
CA ILE A 34 2.02 19.04 2.80
C ILE A 34 2.16 19.73 1.45
N LYS A 35 3.39 19.79 0.91
CA LYS A 35 3.66 20.40 -0.39
C LYS A 35 2.90 19.71 -1.52
N GLU A 36 2.86 18.38 -1.53
CA GLU A 36 2.10 17.61 -2.52
C GLU A 36 0.59 17.87 -2.39
N TYR A 37 0.06 17.87 -1.16
CA TYR A 37 -1.35 18.14 -0.90
C TYR A 37 -1.77 19.52 -1.42
N ILE A 38 -1.02 20.59 -1.09
CA ILE A 38 -1.29 21.96 -1.54
C ILE A 38 -1.19 22.06 -3.07
N ASN A 39 -0.17 21.44 -3.69
CA ASN A 39 -0.06 21.40 -5.14
C ASN A 39 -1.25 20.66 -5.79
N GLY A 40 -1.80 19.64 -5.12
CA GLY A 40 -3.03 18.97 -5.49
C GLY A 40 -4.24 19.90 -5.45
N LEU A 41 -4.37 20.74 -4.42
CA LEU A 41 -5.42 21.76 -4.32
C LEU A 41 -5.34 22.77 -5.45
N TYR A 42 -4.15 23.31 -5.74
CA TYR A 42 -3.95 24.23 -6.86
C TYR A 42 -4.33 23.60 -8.20
N ASN A 43 -3.92 22.36 -8.44
CA ASN A 43 -4.31 21.62 -9.64
C ASN A 43 -5.84 21.45 -9.73
N GLY A 44 -6.50 21.12 -8.62
CA GLY A 44 -7.95 21.04 -8.52
C GLY A 44 -8.62 22.36 -8.91
N ARG A 45 -8.23 23.46 -8.26
CA ARG A 45 -8.78 24.79 -8.53
C ARG A 45 -8.51 25.26 -9.95
N TYR A 46 -7.33 24.97 -10.50
CA TYR A 46 -7.00 25.27 -11.89
C TYR A 46 -7.91 24.54 -12.88
N ARG A 47 -8.19 23.25 -12.64
CA ARG A 47 -9.10 22.45 -13.47
C ARG A 47 -10.54 22.96 -13.40
N GLU A 48 -11.00 23.33 -12.21
CA GLU A 48 -12.32 23.93 -12.00
C GLU A 48 -12.46 25.25 -12.76
N PHE A 49 -11.48 26.15 -12.59
CA PHE A 49 -11.44 27.42 -13.31
C PHE A 49 -11.53 27.23 -14.82
N LYS A 50 -10.72 26.32 -15.41
CA LYS A 50 -10.80 26.01 -16.84
C LYS A 50 -12.15 25.40 -17.24
N ALA A 51 -12.78 24.61 -16.38
CA ALA A 51 -14.10 24.04 -16.64
C ALA A 51 -15.21 25.11 -16.65
N GLU A 52 -15.15 26.08 -15.73
CA GLU A 52 -16.05 27.25 -15.68
C GLU A 52 -15.93 28.08 -16.96
N LEU A 53 -14.70 28.37 -17.39
CA LEU A 53 -14.42 29.07 -18.65
C LEU A 53 -14.92 28.30 -19.87
N SER A 54 -14.75 26.97 -19.89
CA SER A 54 -15.29 26.13 -20.97
C SER A 54 -16.82 26.13 -20.99
N LYS A 55 -17.47 26.16 -19.81
CA LYS A 55 -18.93 26.27 -19.68
C LYS A 55 -19.42 27.62 -20.20
N TYR A 56 -18.74 28.71 -19.86
CA TYR A 56 -19.02 30.04 -20.39
C TYR A 56 -18.87 30.08 -21.91
N TYR A 57 -17.74 29.57 -22.45
CA TYR A 57 -17.53 29.46 -23.89
C TYR A 57 -18.66 28.71 -24.61
N LYS A 58 -19.14 27.61 -24.04
CA LYS A 58 -20.27 26.84 -24.61
C LYS A 58 -21.60 27.58 -24.53
N SER A 59 -21.76 28.53 -23.61
CA SER A 59 -22.94 29.40 -23.53
C SER A 59 -22.91 30.50 -24.60
N CYS A 60 -21.73 30.83 -25.12
CA CYS A 60 -21.59 31.66 -26.30
C CYS A 60 -22.03 30.85 -27.53
N GLU A 61 -23.09 31.29 -28.21
CA GLU A 61 -23.68 30.59 -29.37
C GLU A 61 -22.68 30.33 -30.51
N THR A 62 -21.68 31.21 -30.66
CA THR A 62 -20.67 31.11 -31.72
C THR A 62 -19.28 31.44 -31.19
N HIS A 63 -18.27 30.85 -31.84
CA HIS A 63 -16.86 31.10 -31.52
C HIS A 63 -16.50 32.59 -31.66
N ALA A 64 -16.99 33.26 -32.70
CA ALA A 64 -16.77 34.68 -32.91
C ALA A 64 -17.34 35.54 -31.76
N LYS A 65 -18.53 35.19 -31.26
CA LYS A 65 -19.15 35.86 -30.10
C LYS A 65 -18.36 35.62 -28.81
N ALA A 66 -17.77 34.44 -28.64
CA ALA A 66 -16.94 34.14 -27.47
C ALA A 66 -15.66 34.99 -27.44
N LEU A 67 -15.03 35.23 -28.60
CA LEU A 67 -13.82 36.06 -28.69
C LEU A 67 -14.08 37.54 -28.34
N THR A 68 -15.28 38.06 -28.64
CA THR A 68 -15.63 39.47 -28.36
C THR A 68 -16.16 39.69 -26.95
N LEU A 69 -16.60 38.65 -26.26
CA LEU A 69 -17.21 38.72 -24.93
C LEU A 69 -16.41 37.84 -23.94
N PRO A 70 -15.27 38.30 -23.42
CA PRO A 70 -14.57 37.61 -22.35
C PRO A 70 -15.42 37.61 -21.06
N PRO A 71 -15.36 36.54 -20.25
CA PRO A 71 -15.98 36.52 -18.93
C PRO A 71 -15.25 37.48 -17.97
N PRO A 72 -15.91 38.00 -16.92
CA PRO A 72 -15.33 38.99 -15.99
C PRO A 72 -13.96 38.60 -15.43
N GLU A 73 -13.77 37.32 -15.10
CA GLU A 73 -12.53 36.77 -14.54
C GLU A 73 -11.34 36.83 -15.50
N MET A 74 -11.60 37.06 -16.79
CA MET A 74 -10.62 37.19 -17.86
C MET A 74 -10.50 38.62 -18.40
N VAL A 75 -11.37 39.55 -18.02
CA VAL A 75 -11.35 40.95 -18.51
C VAL A 75 -10.10 41.68 -18.04
N ASP A 76 -9.72 41.47 -16.77
CA ASP A 76 -8.55 42.08 -16.14
C ASP A 76 -7.25 41.31 -16.41
N ARG A 77 -7.34 40.15 -17.06
CA ARG A 77 -6.19 39.33 -17.47
C ARG A 77 -5.74 39.70 -18.88
N ASP A 78 -4.57 39.18 -19.27
CA ASP A 78 -4.08 39.37 -20.63
C ASP A 78 -5.08 38.81 -21.65
N LYS A 79 -5.52 39.66 -22.59
CA LYS A 79 -6.49 39.34 -23.63
C LYS A 79 -6.07 38.13 -24.46
N THR A 80 -4.76 37.94 -24.65
CA THR A 80 -4.24 36.80 -25.42
C THR A 80 -4.58 35.46 -24.75
N GLU A 81 -4.79 35.42 -23.43
CA GLU A 81 -5.12 34.21 -22.70
C GLU A 81 -6.53 33.71 -23.01
N TRP A 82 -7.51 34.62 -23.07
CA TRP A 82 -8.89 34.27 -23.41
C TRP A 82 -9.02 33.83 -24.86
N GLU A 83 -8.35 34.52 -25.78
CA GLU A 83 -8.30 34.13 -27.19
C GLU A 83 -7.70 32.73 -27.37
N TRP A 84 -6.58 32.45 -26.69
CA TRP A 84 -5.98 31.13 -26.67
C TRP A 84 -6.94 30.06 -26.15
N LEU A 85 -7.68 30.34 -25.08
CA LEU A 85 -8.67 29.42 -24.52
C LEU A 85 -9.85 29.16 -25.45
N CYS A 86 -10.39 30.21 -26.09
CA CYS A 86 -11.41 30.07 -27.11
C CYS A 86 -10.95 29.14 -28.24
N ASN A 87 -9.71 29.32 -28.72
CA ASN A 87 -9.12 28.45 -29.74
C ASN A 87 -8.94 27.01 -29.25
N HIS A 88 -8.50 26.83 -28.00
CA HIS A 88 -8.37 25.53 -27.37
C HIS A 88 -9.72 24.80 -27.30
N PHE A 89 -10.78 25.47 -26.84
CA PHE A 89 -12.12 24.90 -26.75
C PHE A 89 -12.76 24.63 -28.12
N ASN A 90 -12.42 25.44 -29.12
CA ASN A 90 -12.89 25.25 -30.48
C ASN A 90 -12.16 24.12 -31.23
N SER A 91 -10.98 23.71 -30.75
CA SER A 91 -10.16 22.68 -31.36
C SER A 91 -10.91 21.34 -31.46
N GLU A 92 -10.69 20.62 -32.56
CA GLU A 92 -11.31 19.32 -32.79
C GLU A 92 -10.90 18.30 -31.71
N LYS A 93 -9.63 18.33 -31.29
CA LYS A 93 -9.13 17.49 -30.19
C LYS A 93 -9.94 17.67 -28.91
N PHE A 94 -10.23 18.92 -28.52
CA PHE A 94 -11.02 19.20 -27.33
C PHE A 94 -12.47 18.78 -27.49
N LYS A 95 -13.10 19.08 -28.64
CA LYS A 95 -14.49 18.68 -28.94
C LYS A 95 -14.66 17.16 -28.90
N ASN A 96 -13.76 16.42 -29.52
CA ASN A 96 -13.79 14.95 -29.54
C ASN A 96 -13.64 14.37 -28.13
N ALA A 97 -12.67 14.87 -27.35
CA ALA A 97 -12.49 14.45 -25.97
C ALA A 97 -13.71 14.80 -25.09
N SER A 98 -14.26 16.02 -25.23
CA SER A 98 -15.44 16.45 -24.49
C SER A 98 -16.67 15.62 -24.84
N SER A 99 -16.90 15.32 -26.12
CA SER A 99 -18.02 14.49 -26.58
C SER A 99 -17.89 13.07 -26.06
N ALA A 100 -16.74 12.44 -26.21
CA ALA A 100 -16.47 11.10 -25.69
C ALA A 100 -16.66 11.03 -24.17
N ASN A 101 -16.19 12.03 -23.42
CA ASN A 101 -16.39 12.08 -21.97
C ASN A 101 -17.87 12.21 -21.57
N THR A 102 -18.65 13.01 -22.31
CA THR A 102 -20.10 13.12 -22.10
C THR A 102 -20.81 11.79 -22.37
N THR A 103 -20.50 11.12 -23.50
CA THR A 103 -21.05 9.81 -23.84
C THR A 103 -20.64 8.74 -22.83
N ASN A 104 -19.38 8.74 -22.39
CA ASN A 104 -18.91 7.82 -21.35
C ASN A 104 -19.63 8.07 -20.02
N ARG A 105 -19.87 9.34 -19.67
CA ARG A 105 -20.61 9.70 -18.47
C ARG A 105 -22.08 9.27 -18.54
N SER A 106 -22.74 9.42 -19.70
CA SER A 106 -24.12 8.94 -19.89
C SER A 106 -24.22 7.42 -19.88
N ASN A 107 -23.16 6.72 -20.30
CA ASN A 107 -23.09 5.26 -20.26
C ASN A 107 -22.81 4.69 -18.85
N LYS A 108 -22.52 5.54 -17.85
CA LYS A 108 -22.33 5.09 -16.46
C LYS A 108 -23.68 4.69 -15.85
N LYS A 109 -24.00 3.40 -15.95
CA LYS A 109 -25.27 2.82 -15.45
C LYS A 109 -25.34 2.74 -13.93
N ASN A 110 -24.22 2.42 -13.28
CA ASN A 110 -24.20 2.11 -11.85
C ASN A 110 -23.38 3.16 -11.10
N ASN A 111 -23.96 3.71 -10.04
CA ASN A 111 -23.27 4.62 -9.14
C ASN A 111 -22.84 3.86 -7.88
N HIS A 112 -21.55 3.95 -7.59
CA HIS A 112 -20.93 3.52 -6.35
C HIS A 112 -21.56 4.25 -5.15
N ARG A 113 -21.79 3.54 -4.03
CA ARG A 113 -22.52 4.08 -2.86
C ARG A 113 -21.70 4.20 -1.59
N THR A 114 -20.48 3.66 -1.54
CA THR A 114 -19.61 3.72 -0.37
C THR A 114 -18.78 5.01 -0.27
N GLY A 115 -19.24 6.09 -0.92
CA GLY A 115 -18.62 7.41 -0.85
C GLY A 115 -17.24 7.46 -1.51
N SER A 116 -16.25 7.98 -0.77
CA SER A 116 -14.85 8.04 -1.18
C SER A 116 -14.08 6.73 -0.94
N ARG A 117 -14.72 5.73 -0.34
CA ARG A 117 -14.08 4.45 -0.02
C ARG A 117 -13.87 3.63 -1.30
N PRO A 118 -12.63 3.30 -1.68
CA PRO A 118 -12.37 2.56 -2.92
C PRO A 118 -12.82 1.10 -2.81
N LEU A 119 -13.17 0.49 -3.95
CA LEU A 119 -13.60 -0.91 -4.03
C LEU A 119 -12.52 -1.88 -3.52
N SER A 120 -11.22 -1.59 -3.72
CA SER A 120 -10.13 -2.42 -3.21
C SER A 120 -10.20 -2.63 -1.71
N TYR A 121 -10.42 -1.57 -0.94
CA TYR A 121 -10.45 -1.66 0.52
C TYR A 121 -11.68 -2.45 0.99
N ILE A 122 -12.78 -2.39 0.23
CA ILE A 122 -13.96 -3.21 0.53
C ILE A 122 -13.65 -4.68 0.24
N VAL A 123 -12.96 -4.99 -0.87
CA VAL A 123 -12.50 -6.35 -1.16
C VAL A 123 -11.55 -6.87 -0.07
N GLU A 124 -10.63 -6.04 0.42
CA GLU A 124 -9.74 -6.38 1.53
C GLU A 124 -10.50 -6.69 2.82
N ASP A 125 -11.52 -5.90 3.17
CA ASP A 125 -12.42 -6.22 4.29
C ASP A 125 -13.10 -7.58 4.08
N MET A 126 -13.65 -7.83 2.88
CA MET A 126 -14.34 -9.09 2.59
C MET A 126 -13.37 -10.29 2.69
N ILE A 127 -12.09 -10.11 2.35
CA ILE A 127 -11.05 -11.13 2.56
C ILE A 127 -10.83 -11.37 4.05
N ALA A 128 -10.71 -10.29 4.83
CA ALA A 128 -10.52 -10.38 6.29
C ALA A 128 -11.72 -11.05 6.99
N ASP A 129 -12.93 -10.81 6.49
CA ASP A 129 -14.18 -11.44 6.95
C ASP A 129 -14.31 -12.91 6.50
N GLY A 130 -13.36 -13.44 5.70
CA GLY A 130 -13.34 -14.83 5.26
C GLY A 130 -14.23 -15.13 4.04
N SER A 131 -14.60 -14.12 3.25
CA SER A 131 -15.36 -14.34 2.01
C SER A 131 -14.56 -15.14 0.99
N LYS A 132 -15.17 -16.22 0.47
CA LYS A 132 -14.61 -17.03 -0.61
C LYS A 132 -14.55 -16.28 -1.96
N PHE A 133 -15.47 -15.34 -2.16
CA PHE A 133 -15.57 -14.54 -3.38
C PHE A 133 -15.65 -13.06 -3.00
N PRO A 134 -14.52 -12.48 -2.55
CA PRO A 134 -14.52 -11.15 -1.95
C PRO A 134 -14.93 -10.05 -2.94
N GLU A 135 -14.64 -10.19 -4.24
CA GLU A 135 -15.10 -9.25 -5.27
C GLU A 135 -16.62 -9.24 -5.45
N VAL A 136 -17.25 -10.42 -5.41
CA VAL A 136 -18.71 -10.55 -5.53
C VAL A 136 -19.39 -9.98 -4.29
N ALA A 137 -18.87 -10.31 -3.10
CA ALA A 137 -19.36 -9.75 -1.85
C ALA A 137 -19.17 -8.21 -1.79
N ALA A 138 -18.00 -7.72 -2.20
CA ALA A 138 -17.74 -6.29 -2.26
C ALA A 138 -18.65 -5.56 -3.25
N PHE A 139 -19.06 -6.22 -4.34
CA PHE A 139 -20.03 -5.66 -5.28
C PHE A 139 -21.38 -5.42 -4.60
N GLU A 140 -21.87 -6.37 -3.80
CA GLU A 140 -23.09 -6.19 -3.00
C GLU A 140 -22.96 -4.97 -2.08
N VAL A 141 -21.91 -4.90 -1.27
CA VAL A 141 -21.67 -3.80 -0.34
C VAL A 141 -21.57 -2.45 -1.06
N THR A 142 -20.96 -2.44 -2.24
CA THR A 142 -20.67 -1.22 -3.00
C THR A 142 -21.91 -0.61 -3.64
N TYR A 143 -22.85 -1.45 -4.08
CA TYR A 143 -23.98 -1.02 -4.92
C TYR A 143 -25.34 -1.22 -4.27
N ALA A 144 -25.49 -2.14 -3.32
CA ALA A 144 -26.67 -2.21 -2.49
C ALA A 144 -26.65 -1.06 -1.46
N GLY A 145 -27.82 -0.54 -1.11
CA GLY A 145 -27.96 0.40 0.01
C GLY A 145 -27.78 -0.32 1.36
N LYS A 146 -27.85 0.45 2.45
CA LYS A 146 -28.03 -0.14 3.79
C LYS A 146 -29.21 -1.12 3.75
N ASP A 147 -29.06 -2.25 4.42
CA ASP A 147 -30.05 -3.35 4.47
C ASP A 147 -30.29 -4.07 3.12
N LYS A 148 -29.26 -4.15 2.25
CA LYS A 148 -29.32 -4.83 0.94
C LYS A 148 -30.41 -4.28 0.01
N ARG A 149 -30.78 -3.02 0.18
CA ARG A 149 -31.79 -2.37 -0.66
C ARG A 149 -31.19 -1.93 -2.00
N TRP A 150 -31.52 -2.65 -3.07
CA TRP A 150 -31.15 -2.29 -4.43
C TRP A 150 -32.02 -1.15 -4.95
N ILE A 151 -31.39 -0.17 -5.59
CA ILE A 151 -32.09 0.98 -6.21
C ILE A 151 -32.05 0.91 -7.74
N ASN A 152 -31.06 0.23 -8.31
CA ASN A 152 -30.97 -0.04 -9.72
C ASN A 152 -31.18 -1.54 -9.97
N GLU A 153 -32.29 -1.89 -10.62
CA GLU A 153 -32.63 -3.28 -10.93
C GLU A 153 -31.56 -3.93 -11.82
N ALA A 154 -30.98 -3.19 -12.76
CA ALA A 154 -29.92 -3.72 -13.61
C ALA A 154 -28.67 -4.11 -12.80
N THR A 155 -28.35 -3.38 -11.72
CA THR A 155 -27.23 -3.71 -10.84
C THR A 155 -27.54 -4.93 -9.97
N LYS A 156 -28.80 -5.06 -9.54
CA LYS A 156 -29.27 -6.24 -8.81
C LYS A 156 -29.21 -7.50 -9.67
N GLU A 157 -29.73 -7.44 -10.91
CA GLU A 157 -29.63 -8.54 -11.87
C GLU A 157 -28.17 -8.93 -12.17
N GLN A 158 -27.26 -7.95 -12.22
CA GLN A 158 -25.83 -8.22 -12.35
C GLN A 158 -25.29 -8.99 -11.14
N HIS A 159 -25.62 -8.56 -9.92
CA HIS A 159 -25.20 -9.27 -8.71
C HIS A 159 -25.80 -10.69 -8.66
N GLU A 160 -27.09 -10.86 -8.95
CA GLU A 160 -27.74 -12.16 -9.02
C GLU A 160 -27.04 -13.10 -10.03
N LYS A 161 -26.67 -12.58 -11.20
CA LYS A 161 -25.87 -13.33 -12.18
C LYS A 161 -24.50 -13.71 -11.63
N MET A 162 -23.83 -12.84 -10.88
CA MET A 162 -22.55 -13.18 -10.24
C MET A 162 -22.73 -14.31 -9.21
N VAL A 163 -23.79 -14.26 -8.39
CA VAL A 163 -24.11 -15.29 -7.40
C VAL A 163 -24.41 -16.64 -8.06
N VAL A 164 -25.18 -16.63 -9.16
CA VAL A 164 -25.44 -17.84 -9.94
C VAL A 164 -24.13 -18.44 -10.45
N LYS A 165 -23.22 -17.61 -10.97
CA LYS A 165 -21.93 -18.07 -11.49
C LYS A 165 -20.98 -18.58 -10.41
N THR A 166 -20.96 -17.96 -9.23
CA THR A 166 -20.20 -18.51 -8.10
C THR A 166 -20.74 -19.88 -7.70
N ASN A 167 -22.06 -20.06 -7.69
CA ASN A 167 -22.66 -21.35 -7.37
C ASN A 167 -22.39 -22.41 -8.46
N GLU A 168 -22.43 -22.03 -9.74
CA GLU A 168 -22.02 -22.89 -10.87
C GLU A 168 -20.58 -23.38 -10.69
N TYR A 169 -19.65 -22.47 -10.40
CA TYR A 169 -18.24 -22.80 -10.16
C TYR A 169 -18.06 -23.74 -8.97
N LEU A 170 -18.73 -23.47 -7.85
CA LEU A 170 -18.68 -24.35 -6.68
C LEU A 170 -19.23 -25.74 -7.00
N ALA A 171 -20.33 -25.84 -7.76
CA ALA A 171 -20.91 -27.11 -8.17
C ALA A 171 -19.97 -27.90 -9.11
N GLU A 172 -19.23 -27.23 -9.99
CA GLU A 172 -18.20 -27.87 -10.82
C GLU A 172 -17.04 -28.38 -9.96
N LYS A 173 -16.58 -27.58 -9.00
CA LYS A 173 -15.53 -27.99 -8.04
C LYS A 173 -15.96 -29.16 -7.17
N ALA A 174 -17.21 -29.19 -6.70
CA ALA A 174 -17.75 -30.32 -5.95
C ALA A 174 -17.65 -31.64 -6.74
N LYS A 175 -17.97 -31.60 -8.03
CA LYS A 175 -17.86 -32.77 -8.93
C LYS A 175 -16.41 -33.16 -9.17
N GLU A 176 -15.51 -32.20 -9.34
CA GLU A 176 -14.08 -32.41 -9.52
C GLU A 176 -13.45 -33.13 -8.32
N TYR A 177 -13.81 -32.73 -7.10
CA TYR A 177 -13.33 -33.37 -5.87
C TYR A 177 -14.12 -34.63 -5.47
N HIS A 178 -15.12 -35.05 -6.25
CA HIS A 178 -16.02 -36.16 -5.93
C HIS A 178 -16.67 -36.04 -4.53
N LEU A 179 -17.06 -34.83 -4.14
CA LEU A 179 -17.70 -34.57 -2.85
C LEU A 179 -19.15 -35.10 -2.84
N PRO A 180 -19.68 -35.53 -1.67
CA PRO A 180 -21.08 -35.90 -1.53
C PRO A 180 -22.03 -34.80 -2.02
N GLU A 181 -23.15 -35.18 -2.65
CA GLU A 181 -24.11 -34.23 -3.25
C GLU A 181 -24.76 -33.30 -2.21
N ASP A 182 -24.81 -33.73 -0.94
CA ASP A 182 -25.33 -32.96 0.20
C ASP A 182 -24.26 -32.06 0.86
N THR A 183 -23.05 -31.96 0.30
CA THR A 183 -22.00 -31.10 0.88
C THR A 183 -22.40 -29.63 0.76
N PRO A 184 -22.45 -28.85 1.87
CA PRO A 184 -22.76 -27.44 1.81
C PRO A 184 -21.79 -26.68 0.89
N LEU A 185 -22.32 -25.76 0.07
CA LEU A 185 -21.51 -24.94 -0.85
C LEU A 185 -20.47 -24.10 -0.09
N GLU A 186 -20.77 -23.76 1.16
CA GLU A 186 -19.88 -23.05 2.09
C GLU A 186 -18.67 -23.88 2.56
N GLU A 187 -18.64 -25.19 2.32
CA GLU A 187 -17.52 -26.06 2.74
C GLU A 187 -16.56 -26.41 1.58
N ILE A 188 -16.96 -26.17 0.34
CA ILE A 188 -16.14 -26.49 -0.85
C ILE A 188 -14.89 -25.58 -0.91
N PRO A 189 -13.67 -26.12 -0.98
CA PRO A 189 -12.46 -25.29 -1.09
C PRO A 189 -12.43 -24.54 -2.42
N VAL A 190 -11.96 -23.29 -2.37
CA VAL A 190 -11.72 -22.45 -3.55
C VAL A 190 -10.22 -22.23 -3.66
N ASP A 191 -9.59 -22.93 -4.60
CA ASP A 191 -8.13 -22.89 -4.79
C ASP A 191 -7.66 -21.69 -5.61
N ASP A 192 -8.56 -21.09 -6.41
CA ASP A 192 -8.25 -19.97 -7.29
C ASP A 192 -8.61 -18.64 -6.59
N PRO A 193 -7.62 -17.80 -6.23
CA PRO A 193 -7.86 -16.54 -5.54
C PRO A 193 -8.43 -15.44 -6.43
N ASP A 194 -8.46 -15.61 -7.75
CA ASP A 194 -8.90 -14.58 -8.71
C ASP A 194 -10.25 -14.91 -9.38
N ILE A 195 -10.83 -16.08 -9.10
CA ILE A 195 -12.11 -16.52 -9.68
C ILE A 195 -13.26 -15.52 -9.42
N GLY A 196 -13.29 -14.89 -8.25
CA GLY A 196 -14.30 -13.86 -7.93
C GLY A 196 -14.20 -12.65 -8.86
N LEU A 197 -12.98 -12.23 -9.17
CA LEU A 197 -12.71 -11.16 -10.12
C LEU A 197 -13.07 -11.58 -11.56
N GLU A 198 -12.78 -12.83 -11.95
CA GLU A 198 -13.14 -13.35 -13.27
C GLU A 198 -14.67 -13.39 -13.48
N ILE A 199 -15.40 -13.90 -12.49
CA ILE A 199 -16.87 -13.93 -12.51
C ILE A 199 -17.44 -12.51 -12.62
N MET A 200 -16.94 -11.58 -11.79
CA MET A 200 -17.38 -10.18 -11.83
C MET A 200 -17.10 -9.55 -13.22
N THR A 201 -15.91 -9.77 -13.77
CA THR A 201 -15.47 -9.27 -15.08
C THR A 201 -16.36 -9.82 -16.21
N LEU A 202 -16.66 -11.12 -16.17
CA LEU A 202 -17.53 -11.81 -17.13
C LEU A 202 -18.95 -11.23 -17.11
N VAL A 203 -19.53 -11.03 -15.93
CA VAL A 203 -20.91 -10.52 -15.80
C VAL A 203 -21.01 -9.04 -16.17
N LEU A 204 -20.01 -8.23 -15.85
CA LEU A 204 -19.99 -6.81 -16.17
C LEU A 204 -19.62 -6.53 -17.65
N GLY A 205 -19.17 -7.54 -18.40
CA GLY A 205 -18.85 -7.42 -19.81
C GLY A 205 -17.59 -6.58 -20.06
N THR A 206 -16.65 -6.54 -19.11
CA THR A 206 -15.35 -5.92 -19.37
C THR A 206 -14.55 -6.84 -20.29
N ASN A 207 -14.19 -6.36 -21.49
CA ASN A 207 -13.42 -7.12 -22.47
C ASN A 207 -12.26 -7.87 -21.81
N SER A 208 -12.14 -9.17 -22.11
CA SER A 208 -11.01 -10.00 -21.70
C SER A 208 -9.69 -9.28 -21.97
N GLY A 209 -8.83 -9.20 -20.95
CA GLY A 209 -7.54 -8.51 -21.02
C GLY A 209 -7.52 -7.04 -20.57
N ARG A 210 -8.66 -6.41 -20.23
CA ARG A 210 -8.67 -5.09 -19.57
C ARG A 210 -8.75 -5.25 -18.05
N ARG A 211 -7.67 -4.87 -17.35
CA ARG A 211 -7.58 -4.90 -15.88
C ARG A 211 -8.55 -3.87 -15.27
N ILE A 212 -9.31 -4.25 -14.24
CA ILE A 212 -10.09 -3.32 -13.44
C ILE A 212 -9.12 -2.47 -12.63
N ARG A 213 -9.04 -1.17 -12.95
CA ARG A 213 -8.09 -0.25 -12.32
C ARG A 213 -8.41 -0.11 -10.84
N GLY A 214 -7.41 -0.35 -9.98
CA GLY A 214 -7.55 -0.23 -8.53
C GLY A 214 -8.14 -1.46 -7.84
N LEU A 215 -8.32 -2.59 -8.52
CA LEU A 215 -8.68 -3.87 -7.90
C LEU A 215 -7.52 -4.84 -8.11
N ARG A 216 -6.86 -5.21 -7.00
CA ARG A 216 -5.63 -6.04 -6.96
C ARG A 216 -4.59 -5.67 -8.02
N ASP A 217 -3.62 -4.83 -7.63
CA ASP A 217 -2.34 -4.72 -8.35
C ASP A 217 -1.41 -5.90 -7.99
N SER A 218 -1.93 -7.12 -8.09
CA SER A 218 -1.26 -8.35 -7.63
C SER A 218 -0.09 -8.77 -8.52
N GLY A 219 -0.04 -8.35 -9.79
CA GLY A 219 1.01 -8.83 -10.70
C GLY A 219 2.43 -8.31 -10.41
N ALA A 220 2.55 -7.07 -9.93
CA ALA A 220 3.84 -6.41 -9.72
C ALA A 220 4.22 -6.30 -8.23
N THR A 221 3.24 -6.06 -7.36
CA THR A 221 3.45 -5.90 -5.92
C THR A 221 3.65 -7.26 -5.25
N THR A 222 2.85 -8.28 -5.58
CA THR A 222 2.99 -9.63 -4.99
C THR A 222 4.33 -10.28 -5.35
N LYS A 223 4.84 -10.09 -6.58
CA LYS A 223 6.18 -10.58 -6.96
C LYS A 223 7.29 -9.89 -6.16
N LYS A 224 7.20 -8.57 -5.96
CA LYS A 224 8.18 -7.84 -5.14
C LYS A 224 8.11 -8.27 -3.68
N VAL A 225 6.91 -8.46 -3.12
CA VAL A 225 6.73 -8.94 -1.75
C VAL A 225 7.31 -10.34 -1.58
N GLN A 226 7.03 -11.28 -2.49
CA GLN A 226 7.61 -12.63 -2.45
C GLN A 226 9.14 -12.65 -2.57
N ILE A 227 9.73 -11.72 -3.33
CA ILE A 227 11.18 -11.57 -3.43
C ILE A 227 11.75 -11.06 -2.10
N LEU A 228 11.15 -10.01 -1.53
CA LEU A 228 11.58 -9.44 -0.25
C LEU A 228 11.44 -10.43 0.92
N GLU A 229 10.38 -11.24 0.92
CA GLU A 229 10.20 -12.29 1.94
C GLU A 229 11.31 -13.35 1.87
N LYS A 230 11.67 -13.80 0.67
CA LYS A 230 12.78 -14.74 0.47
C LYS A 230 14.12 -14.12 0.87
N GLU A 231 14.36 -12.84 0.54
CA GLU A 231 15.57 -12.13 0.97
C GLU A 231 15.65 -12.01 2.49
N LEU A 232 14.52 -11.71 3.15
CA LEU A 232 14.42 -11.61 4.61
C LEU A 232 14.66 -12.96 5.31
N GLU A 233 14.15 -14.06 4.75
CA GLU A 233 14.42 -15.41 5.26
C GLU A 233 15.91 -15.77 5.19
N VAL A 234 16.56 -15.47 4.07
CA VAL A 234 18.00 -15.68 3.89
C VAL A 234 18.80 -14.84 4.89
N GLU A 235 18.43 -13.57 5.09
CA GLU A 235 19.10 -12.71 6.05
C GLU A 235 18.96 -13.22 7.50
N ARG A 236 17.75 -13.63 7.90
CA ARG A 236 17.49 -14.20 9.24
C ARG A 236 18.28 -15.49 9.47
N ALA A 237 18.37 -16.35 8.45
CA ALA A 237 19.19 -17.56 8.52
C ALA A 237 20.68 -17.24 8.67
N ALA A 238 21.19 -16.23 7.95
CA ALA A 238 22.58 -15.78 8.06
C ALA A 238 22.89 -15.19 9.45
N ARG A 239 22.01 -14.36 10.01
CA ARG A 239 22.17 -13.83 11.38
C ARG A 239 22.22 -14.95 12.42
N LYS A 240 21.30 -15.91 12.34
CA LYS A 240 21.26 -17.07 13.24
C LYS A 240 22.53 -17.93 13.15
N ALA A 241 23.07 -18.12 11.94
CA ALA A 241 24.33 -18.83 11.75
C ALA A 241 25.54 -18.08 12.32
N ALA A 242 25.57 -16.75 12.18
CA ALA A 242 26.62 -15.91 12.75
C ALA A 242 26.59 -15.94 14.30
N ASP A 243 25.41 -15.87 14.91
CA ASP A 243 25.26 -15.95 16.36
C ASP A 243 25.67 -17.34 16.88
N ALA A 244 25.28 -18.42 16.19
CA ALA A 244 25.70 -19.78 16.54
C ALA A 244 27.24 -19.93 16.47
N ALA A 245 27.88 -19.36 15.45
CA ALA A 245 29.35 -19.38 15.33
C ALA A 245 30.03 -18.58 16.45
N ARG A 246 29.47 -17.42 16.85
CA ARG A 246 30.00 -16.66 18.00
C ARG A 246 29.91 -17.46 19.29
N ILE A 247 28.75 -18.06 19.57
CA ILE A 247 28.55 -18.91 20.74
C ILE A 247 29.54 -20.09 20.74
N GLU A 248 29.75 -20.73 19.59
CA GLU A 248 30.73 -21.83 19.46
C GLU A 248 32.16 -21.35 19.74
N THR A 249 32.54 -20.17 19.25
CA THR A 249 33.88 -19.60 19.55
C THR A 249 34.04 -19.26 21.02
N GLU A 250 33.02 -18.72 21.67
CA GLU A 250 33.05 -18.42 23.11
C GLU A 250 33.15 -19.71 23.93
N GLN A 251 32.35 -20.73 23.62
CA GLN A 251 32.45 -22.05 24.26
C GLN A 251 33.83 -22.67 24.06
N ARG A 252 34.40 -22.56 22.85
CA ARG A 252 35.76 -23.04 22.58
C ARG A 252 36.79 -22.28 23.41
N MET A 253 36.72 -20.95 23.49
CA MET A 253 37.61 -20.15 24.34
C MET A 253 37.47 -20.50 25.82
N GLN A 254 36.25 -20.66 26.32
CA GLN A 254 36.04 -21.07 27.71
C GLN A 254 36.63 -22.47 27.97
N SER A 255 36.47 -23.41 27.05
CA SER A 255 37.05 -24.75 27.18
C SER A 255 38.58 -24.73 27.15
N THR A 256 39.21 -23.88 26.31
CA THR A 256 40.67 -23.75 26.26
C THR A 256 41.20 -23.10 27.54
N LEU A 257 40.53 -22.07 28.06
CA LEU A 257 40.88 -21.42 29.33
C LEU A 257 40.77 -22.40 30.50
N LYS A 258 39.68 -23.19 30.59
CA LYS A 258 39.52 -24.24 31.61
C LYS A 258 40.64 -25.28 31.54
N ASN A 259 40.99 -25.73 30.34
CA ASN A 259 42.09 -26.69 30.13
C ASN A 259 43.46 -26.12 30.53
N VAL A 260 43.72 -24.83 30.27
CA VAL A 260 44.95 -24.16 30.70
C VAL A 260 45.00 -24.02 32.22
N GLY A 261 43.90 -23.60 32.85
CA GLY A 261 43.79 -23.50 34.31
C GLY A 261 44.03 -24.84 35.00
N GLN A 262 43.46 -25.93 34.48
CA GLN A 262 43.69 -27.28 34.99
C GLN A 262 45.17 -27.70 34.90
N LYS A 263 45.85 -27.42 33.78
CA LYS A 263 47.29 -27.71 33.61
C LYS A 263 48.16 -26.87 34.56
N PHE A 264 47.81 -25.61 34.76
CA PHE A 264 48.50 -24.75 35.70
C PHE A 264 48.35 -25.26 37.14
N ASN A 265 47.12 -25.58 37.56
CA ASN A 265 46.84 -26.14 38.87
C ASN A 265 47.58 -27.46 39.12
N SER A 266 47.61 -28.38 38.16
CA SER A 266 48.34 -29.65 38.32
C SER A 266 49.86 -29.46 38.43
N THR A 267 50.42 -28.49 37.71
CA THR A 267 51.84 -28.14 37.80
C THR A 267 52.18 -27.55 39.16
N LEU A 268 51.36 -26.62 39.67
CA LEU A 268 51.54 -26.03 41.00
C LEU A 268 51.38 -27.07 42.11
N GLN A 269 50.41 -27.98 42.00
CA GLN A 269 50.26 -29.09 42.95
C GLN A 269 51.51 -29.98 42.99
N SER A 270 52.07 -30.31 41.82
CA SER A 270 53.32 -31.09 41.73
C SER A 270 54.49 -30.36 42.40
N TRP A 271 54.63 -29.05 42.16
CA TRP A 271 55.66 -28.22 42.80
C TRP A 271 55.46 -28.15 44.32
N HIS A 272 54.23 -27.97 44.79
CA HIS A 272 53.89 -27.95 46.21
C HIS A 272 54.25 -29.27 46.89
N GLN A 273 53.91 -30.42 46.27
CA GLN A 273 54.30 -31.74 46.78
C GLN A 273 55.83 -31.93 46.80
N SER A 274 56.54 -31.45 45.78
CA SER A 274 58.01 -31.53 45.73
C SER A 274 58.68 -30.70 46.83
N LEU A 275 58.22 -29.48 47.09
CA LEU A 275 58.76 -28.62 48.14
C LEU A 275 58.52 -29.18 49.56
N MET A 276 57.37 -29.81 49.78
CA MET A 276 57.08 -30.52 51.03
C MET A 276 58.05 -31.69 51.27
N GLN A 277 58.52 -32.37 50.22
CA GLN A 277 59.53 -33.44 50.34
C GLN A 277 60.93 -32.93 50.73
N VAL A 278 61.24 -31.66 50.46
CA VAL A 278 62.52 -31.01 50.82
C VAL A 278 62.44 -30.32 52.20
N GLY A 279 61.34 -30.49 52.94
CA GLY A 279 61.20 -30.03 54.32
C GLY A 279 60.89 -28.53 54.49
N VAL A 280 60.44 -27.84 53.42
CA VAL A 280 60.00 -26.45 53.48
C VAL A 280 58.54 -26.40 53.95
N VAL A 281 58.22 -25.64 55.00
CA VAL A 281 56.85 -25.48 55.52
C VAL A 281 56.12 -24.44 54.65
N ILE A 282 55.09 -24.88 53.92
CA ILE A 282 54.31 -24.05 52.98
C ILE A 282 52.81 -24.17 53.33
N PRO A 283 52.00 -23.09 53.23
CA PRO A 283 50.55 -23.14 53.45
C PRO A 283 49.82 -24.11 52.50
N PRO A 284 48.64 -24.64 52.89
CA PRO A 284 47.89 -25.61 52.09
C PRO A 284 47.48 -25.05 50.71
N PHE A 285 47.58 -25.88 49.67
CA PHE A 285 47.25 -25.49 48.30
C PHE A 285 45.75 -25.24 48.09
N THR A 286 45.43 -24.08 47.53
CA THR A 286 44.09 -23.73 47.01
C THR A 286 44.15 -23.67 45.47
N PRO A 287 43.37 -24.49 44.74
CA PRO A 287 43.34 -24.45 43.28
C PRO A 287 42.77 -23.12 42.77
N PHE A 288 43.34 -22.60 41.68
CA PHE A 288 42.79 -21.47 40.96
C PHE A 288 41.50 -21.91 40.24
N SER A 289 40.36 -21.32 40.59
CA SER A 289 39.08 -21.56 39.90
C SER A 289 38.71 -20.30 39.12
N LEU A 290 38.27 -20.50 37.88
CA LEU A 290 37.81 -19.45 36.96
C LEU A 290 36.28 -19.53 36.92
N GLU A 291 35.68 -19.47 38.12
CA GLU A 291 34.24 -19.31 38.34
C GLU A 291 34.07 -17.91 38.92
N ASP A 292 33.08 -17.21 38.36
CA ASP A 292 32.92 -15.77 38.38
C ASP A 292 32.94 -15.17 39.80
N GLU A 293 33.76 -14.12 40.01
CA GLU A 293 33.39 -13.06 40.94
C GLU A 293 32.19 -12.34 40.29
N GLU A 294 31.01 -12.95 40.40
CA GLU A 294 29.75 -12.21 40.37
C GLU A 294 29.76 -11.37 41.65
N GLU A 295 30.36 -10.17 41.59
CA GLU A 295 30.20 -9.16 42.62
C GLU A 295 28.70 -8.83 42.72
N ASP A 296 28.15 -9.11 43.89
CA ASP A 296 26.91 -8.57 44.41
C ASP A 296 26.92 -7.02 44.34
N GLU A 297 26.54 -6.43 43.20
CA GLU A 297 25.97 -5.08 43.13
C GLU A 297 24.47 -5.18 42.85
N ALA A 298 23.75 -5.69 43.85
CA ALA A 298 22.33 -5.47 44.01
C ALA A 298 22.08 -4.64 45.27
N ASP A 299 22.32 -3.32 45.21
CA ASP A 299 21.41 -2.36 45.86
C ASP A 299 21.71 -0.90 45.45
N THR A 300 20.64 -0.11 45.39
CA THR A 300 20.55 1.36 45.22
C THR A 300 20.60 1.96 43.81
N LEU A 301 19.41 2.11 43.21
CA LEU A 301 18.77 3.44 43.06
C LEU A 301 17.36 3.30 42.45
N LEU A 302 16.38 3.33 43.35
CA LEU A 302 15.03 3.83 43.08
C LEU A 302 15.03 5.36 43.18
N ASP A 303 14.13 5.96 42.41
CA ASP A 303 13.53 7.30 42.56
C ASP A 303 14.39 8.55 42.25
N ASP A 304 14.24 9.07 41.02
CA ASP A 304 13.62 10.38 40.72
C ASP A 304 13.23 10.49 39.23
#